data_AF-A0A917TWJ6-F1
#
_entry.id   AF-A0A917TWJ6-F1
#
_cell.length_a   1.000
_cell.length_b   1.000
_cell.length_c   1.000
_cell.angle_alpha   90.00
_cell.angle_beta   90.00
_cell.angle_gamma   90.00
#
_symmetry.space_group_name_H-M   'P 1'
#
loop_
_entity.id
_entity.type
_entity.pdbx_description
1 polymer ?
#
loop_
_entity_poly.entity_id
_entity_poly.type
_entity_poly.pdbx_seq_one_letter_code
_entity_poly.pdbx_strand_id
1 'polypeptide(L)'
;MTKRFLKLFGILIILFIIGIIIYKYSEYQKELSRQPLPTTLHPLVAKKKDILIDQASEKGITILITDGFRTVEEQDALYARGRNNDAAIVTNAKGGESYHNYGLAIDFAIKLDNGSVIWDLEYDGNENGQSDWLEVVAIAKELGFSWGGDWDHFTDNPHLQMDFGLSIRDLQKGHRPDTE
;
A
#
# COMPACT_ATOMS: atom_id res chain seq x y z
N MET A 1 24.63 -24.00 -50.72
CA MET A 1 24.50 -23.90 -49.25
C MET A 1 23.60 -25.03 -48.75
N THR A 2 24.04 -25.88 -47.82
CA THR A 2 23.27 -27.08 -47.43
C THR A 2 22.12 -26.72 -46.49
N LYS A 3 21.01 -27.47 -46.52
CA LYS A 3 19.86 -27.30 -45.60
C LYS A 3 20.28 -27.34 -44.12
N ARG A 4 21.38 -28.03 -43.79
CA ARG A 4 21.97 -28.06 -42.44
C ARG A 4 22.62 -26.74 -42.04
N PHE A 5 23.35 -26.09 -42.96
CA PHE A 5 23.96 -24.78 -42.71
C PHE A 5 22.90 -23.70 -42.46
N LEU A 6 21.83 -23.68 -43.28
CA LEU A 6 20.72 -22.73 -43.11
C LEU A 6 20.01 -22.89 -41.75
N LYS A 7 19.85 -24.13 -41.28
CA LYS A 7 19.29 -24.42 -39.95
C LYS A 7 20.18 -23.96 -38.81
N LEU A 8 21.50 -24.23 -38.88
CA LEU A 8 22.47 -23.79 -37.88
C LEU A 8 22.55 -22.26 -37.80
N PHE A 9 22.56 -21.59 -38.95
CA PHE A 9 22.56 -20.13 -39.01
C PHE A 9 21.27 -19.53 -38.43
N GLY A 10 20.11 -20.12 -38.72
CA GLY A 10 18.84 -19.72 -38.11
C GLY A 10 18.82 -19.87 -36.58
N ILE A 11 19.38 -20.96 -36.04
CA ILE A 11 19.50 -21.17 -34.59
C ILE A 11 20.36 -20.09 -33.94
N LEU A 12 21.51 -19.75 -34.55
CA LEU A 12 22.40 -18.70 -34.01
C LEU A 12 21.73 -17.32 -33.99
N ILE A 13 20.93 -16.98 -35.00
CA ILE A 13 20.14 -15.74 -35.01
C ILE A 13 19.13 -15.73 -33.87
N ILE A 14 18.40 -16.84 -33.64
CA ILE A 14 17.43 -16.94 -32.55
C ILE A 14 18.12 -16.77 -31.20
N LEU A 15 19.26 -17.45 -30.97
CA LEU A 15 20.02 -17.33 -29.73
C LEU A 15 20.55 -15.91 -29.52
N PHE A 16 20.98 -15.23 -30.58
CA PHE A 16 21.41 -13.84 -30.50
C PHE A 16 20.26 -12.89 -30.13
N ILE A 17 19.07 -13.08 -30.72
CA ILE A 17 17.87 -12.30 -30.36
C ILE A 17 17.48 -12.55 -28.90
N ILE A 18 17.49 -13.81 -28.45
CA ILE A 18 17.23 -14.16 -27.04
C ILE A 18 18.25 -13.46 -26.12
N GLY A 19 19.54 -13.47 -26.48
CA GLY A 19 20.58 -12.77 -25.74
C GLY A 19 20.30 -11.26 -25.61
N ILE A 20 19.87 -10.60 -26.69
CA ILE A 20 19.48 -9.19 -26.67
C ILE A 20 18.27 -8.97 -25.74
N ILE A 21 17.26 -9.84 -25.79
CA ILE A 21 16.07 -9.73 -24.93
C ILE A 21 16.47 -9.87 -23.46
N ILE A 22 17.31 -10.85 -23.11
CA ILE A 22 17.80 -11.06 -21.74
C ILE A 22 18.60 -9.84 -21.27
N TYR A 23 19.49 -9.31 -22.12
CA TYR A 23 20.29 -8.13 -21.79
C TYR A 23 19.39 -6.91 -21.54
N LYS A 24 18.43 -6.63 -22.43
CA LYS A 24 17.46 -5.54 -22.25
C LYS A 24 16.63 -5.70 -20.98
N TYR A 25 16.16 -6.93 -20.69
CA TYR A 25 15.42 -7.22 -19.47
C TYR A 25 16.30 -7.00 -18.22
N SER A 26 17.58 -7.37 -18.27
CA SER A 26 18.51 -7.12 -17.16
C SER A 26 18.76 -5.63 -16.92
N GLU A 27 18.89 -4.83 -17.98
CA GLU A 27 19.06 -3.37 -17.83
C GLU A 27 17.79 -2.73 -17.29
N TYR A 28 16.62 -3.13 -17.78
CA TYR A 28 15.32 -2.68 -17.25
C TYR A 28 15.19 -2.95 -15.74
N GLN A 29 15.55 -4.15 -15.28
CA GLN A 29 15.51 -4.48 -13.85
C GLN A 29 16.49 -3.63 -13.02
N LYS A 30 17.67 -3.31 -13.57
CA LYS A 30 18.63 -2.41 -12.90
C LYS A 30 18.06 -1.00 -12.77
N GLU A 31 17.46 -0.46 -13.82
CA GLU A 31 16.83 0.86 -13.79
C GLU A 31 15.72 0.92 -12.75
N LEU A 32 14.85 -0.10 -12.74
CA LEU A 32 13.77 -0.23 -11.77
C LEU A 32 14.29 -0.23 -10.32
N SER A 33 15.32 -1.05 -10.03
CA SER A 33 15.91 -1.14 -8.69
C SER A 33 16.55 0.15 -8.17
N ARG A 34 16.81 1.12 -9.06
CA ARG A 34 17.37 2.43 -8.72
C ARG A 34 16.30 3.49 -8.45
N GLN A 35 15.02 3.17 -8.67
CA GLN A 35 13.96 4.11 -8.36
C GLN A 35 13.97 4.44 -6.87
N PRO A 36 13.95 5.73 -6.50
CA PRO A 36 13.96 6.12 -5.11
C PRO A 36 12.70 5.61 -4.40
N LEU A 37 12.82 5.44 -3.08
CA LEU A 37 11.63 5.31 -2.24
C LEU A 37 10.88 6.65 -2.22
N PRO A 38 9.55 6.62 -2.17
CA PRO A 38 8.77 7.84 -1.97
C PRO A 38 9.07 8.42 -0.58
N THR A 39 8.81 9.71 -0.44
CA THR A 39 9.00 10.47 0.80
C THR A 39 7.71 11.06 1.34
N THR A 40 6.59 10.81 0.65
CA THR A 40 5.26 11.35 0.97
C THR A 40 4.19 10.36 0.48
N LEU A 41 2.93 10.63 0.81
CA LEU A 41 1.80 9.90 0.24
C LEU A 41 1.74 10.08 -1.27
N HIS A 42 1.33 9.03 -1.97
CA HIS A 42 1.02 9.11 -3.39
C HIS A 42 -0.08 10.16 -3.63
N PRO A 43 0.02 11.01 -4.67
CA PRO A 43 -0.94 12.11 -4.88
C PRO A 43 -2.40 11.67 -4.93
N LEU A 44 -2.69 10.54 -5.59
CA LEU A 44 -4.04 9.99 -5.62
C LEU A 44 -4.51 9.54 -4.23
N VAL A 45 -3.64 8.89 -3.45
CA VAL A 45 -3.97 8.45 -2.09
C VAL A 45 -4.23 9.65 -1.18
N ALA A 46 -3.39 10.69 -1.27
CA ALA A 46 -3.59 11.94 -0.54
C ALA A 46 -4.94 12.60 -0.89
N LYS A 47 -5.26 12.70 -2.18
CA LYS A 47 -6.53 13.24 -2.67
C LYS A 47 -7.73 12.42 -2.17
N LYS A 48 -7.65 11.09 -2.26
CA LYS A 48 -8.75 10.20 -1.83
C LYS A 48 -8.93 10.20 -0.32
N LYS A 49 -7.84 10.33 0.44
CA LYS A 49 -7.86 10.56 1.89
C LYS A 49 -8.59 11.86 2.25
N ASP A 50 -8.34 12.96 1.55
CA ASP A 50 -9.06 14.23 1.80
C ASP A 50 -10.56 14.09 1.48
N ILE A 51 -10.91 13.46 0.35
CA ILE A 51 -12.32 13.18 0.00
C ILE A 51 -13.00 12.27 1.04
N LEU A 52 -12.30 11.27 1.56
CA LEU A 52 -12.82 10.38 2.61
C LEU A 52 -13.17 11.16 3.88
N ILE A 53 -12.30 12.08 4.31
CA ILE A 53 -12.54 12.95 5.48
C ILE A 53 -13.79 13.80 5.24
N ASP A 54 -13.89 14.44 4.07
CA ASP A 54 -15.02 15.30 3.74
C ASP A 54 -16.34 14.50 3.70
N GLN A 55 -16.38 13.36 3.02
CA GLN A 55 -17.58 12.52 2.90
C GLN A 55 -17.99 11.87 4.23
N ALA A 56 -17.04 11.49 5.08
CA ALA A 56 -17.34 11.04 6.44
C ALA A 56 -17.97 12.19 7.25
N SER A 57 -17.40 13.40 7.16
CA SER A 57 -17.93 14.57 7.85
C SER A 57 -19.34 14.95 7.39
N GLU A 58 -19.66 14.79 6.10
CA GLU A 58 -21.02 15.01 5.56
C GLU A 58 -22.05 14.05 6.18
N LYS A 59 -21.61 12.88 6.64
CA LYS A 59 -22.43 11.90 7.39
C LYS A 59 -22.44 12.15 8.90
N GLY A 60 -21.85 13.23 9.38
CA GLY A 60 -21.72 13.52 10.81
C GLY A 60 -20.64 12.70 11.52
N ILE A 61 -19.75 12.04 10.79
CA ILE A 61 -18.68 11.21 11.34
C ILE A 61 -17.35 11.96 11.22
N THR A 62 -16.74 12.31 12.35
CA THR A 62 -15.41 12.94 12.33
C THR A 62 -14.34 11.86 12.41
N ILE A 63 -13.46 11.79 11.42
CA ILE A 63 -12.31 10.87 11.42
C ILE A 63 -10.99 11.61 11.60
N LEU A 64 -10.00 10.91 12.14
CA LEU A 64 -8.60 11.33 12.22
C LEU A 64 -7.75 10.34 11.43
N ILE A 65 -6.92 10.85 10.52
CA ILE A 65 -5.87 10.05 9.90
C ILE A 65 -4.71 9.94 10.89
N THR A 66 -4.50 8.75 11.43
CA THR A 66 -3.51 8.49 12.47
C THR A 66 -2.13 8.25 11.91
N ASP A 67 -2.06 7.62 10.73
CA ASP A 67 -0.82 7.37 10.00
C ASP A 67 -1.02 7.50 8.49
N GLY A 68 0.05 7.87 7.79
CA GLY A 68 0.09 7.99 6.34
C GLY A 68 1.37 7.38 5.79
N PHE A 69 2.16 8.16 5.07
CA PHE A 69 3.51 7.74 4.69
C PHE A 69 4.38 7.52 5.93
N ARG A 70 5.13 6.42 5.95
CA ARG A 70 6.16 6.10 6.96
C ARG A 70 7.44 5.70 6.27
N THR A 71 8.57 6.23 6.71
CA THR A 71 9.90 5.80 6.24
C THR A 71 10.19 4.34 6.61
N VAL A 72 11.19 3.73 5.96
CA VAL A 72 11.65 2.36 6.27
C VAL A 72 12.12 2.28 7.71
N GLU A 73 12.84 3.29 8.17
CA GLU A 73 13.38 3.40 9.52
C GLU A 73 12.27 3.51 10.58
N GLU A 74 11.24 4.31 10.32
CA GLU A 74 10.06 4.42 11.20
C GLU A 74 9.31 3.09 11.29
N GLN A 75 9.17 2.38 10.17
CA GLN A 75 8.54 1.05 10.15
C GLN A 75 9.38 0.01 10.90
N ASP A 76 10.70 0.01 10.75
CA ASP A 76 11.58 -0.88 11.51
C ASP A 76 11.51 -0.59 13.02
N ALA A 77 11.42 0.68 13.41
CA ALA A 77 11.23 1.07 14.81
C ALA A 77 9.88 0.55 15.36
N LEU A 78 8.80 0.64 14.56
CA LEU A 78 7.50 0.09 14.93
C LEU A 78 7.51 -1.45 14.99
N TYR A 79 8.19 -2.09 14.05
CA TYR A 79 8.42 -3.53 14.07
C TYR A 79 9.20 -3.95 15.33
N ALA A 80 10.15 -3.17 15.84
CA ALA A 80 10.88 -3.54 17.05
C ALA A 80 10.00 -3.55 18.33
N ARG A 81 8.87 -2.83 18.35
CA ARG A 81 7.99 -2.71 19.54
C ARG A 81 7.35 -4.05 19.92
N GLY A 82 7.30 -4.33 21.22
CA GLY A 82 6.64 -5.52 21.76
C GLY A 82 7.33 -6.85 21.48
N ARG A 83 8.45 -6.85 20.76
CA ARG A 83 9.21 -8.08 20.43
C ARG A 83 10.29 -8.41 21.45
N ASN A 84 10.79 -7.41 22.17
CA ASN A 84 11.83 -7.57 23.20
C ASN A 84 11.38 -7.04 24.58
N ASN A 85 10.08 -6.78 24.76
CA ASN A 85 9.46 -6.31 26.00
C ASN A 85 7.95 -6.65 26.02
N ASP A 86 7.29 -6.37 27.14
CA ASP A 86 5.86 -6.67 27.34
C ASP A 86 4.89 -5.69 26.63
N ALA A 87 5.40 -4.84 25.73
CA ALA A 87 4.52 -3.96 24.96
C ALA A 87 3.75 -4.77 23.89
N ALA A 88 2.60 -4.26 23.46
CA ALA A 88 1.87 -4.89 22.36
C ALA A 88 2.66 -4.81 21.04
N ILE A 89 2.63 -5.89 20.27
CA ILE A 89 3.10 -5.90 18.88
C ILE A 89 2.08 -5.14 18.04
N VAL A 90 2.53 -4.07 17.38
CA VAL A 90 1.66 -3.18 16.59
C VAL A 90 1.73 -3.42 15.08
N THR A 91 2.69 -4.22 14.62
CA THR A 91 2.84 -4.57 13.19
C THR A 91 3.69 -5.83 13.04
N ASN A 92 3.45 -6.58 11.95
CA ASN A 92 4.29 -7.70 11.52
C ASN A 92 5.19 -7.38 10.32
N ALA A 93 5.04 -6.21 9.71
CA ALA A 93 5.84 -5.78 8.57
C ALA A 93 7.12 -5.06 9.02
N LYS A 94 8.27 -5.45 8.47
CA LYS A 94 9.52 -4.69 8.60
C LYS A 94 9.53 -3.49 7.64
N GLY A 95 10.56 -2.66 7.77
CA GLY A 95 10.83 -1.60 6.81
C GLY A 95 10.91 -2.13 5.37
N GLY A 96 10.11 -1.54 4.48
CA GLY A 96 9.96 -1.97 3.09
C GLY A 96 9.00 -3.14 2.88
N GLU A 97 8.30 -3.61 3.91
CA GLU A 97 7.27 -4.65 3.82
C GLU A 97 5.85 -4.10 4.03
N SER A 98 5.70 -2.78 4.18
CA SER A 98 4.43 -2.09 4.42
C SER A 98 4.10 -1.11 3.29
N TYR A 99 2.83 -1.04 2.87
CA TYR A 99 2.36 -0.06 1.88
C TYR A 99 2.54 1.39 2.35
N HIS A 100 2.63 1.65 3.66
CA HIS A 100 2.98 2.97 4.20
C HIS A 100 4.38 3.41 3.78
N ASN A 101 5.33 2.48 3.61
CA ASN A 101 6.69 2.77 3.12
C ASN A 101 6.73 3.22 1.67
N TYR A 102 5.64 3.00 0.95
CA TYR A 102 5.48 3.37 -0.44
C TYR A 102 4.47 4.52 -0.62
N GLY A 103 3.96 5.10 0.47
CA GLY A 103 2.98 6.18 0.43
C GLY A 103 1.61 5.74 -0.09
N LEU A 104 1.30 4.44 0.01
CA LEU A 104 0.13 3.80 -0.59
C LEU A 104 -0.95 3.41 0.42
N ALA A 105 -0.78 3.76 1.69
CA ALA A 105 -1.70 3.44 2.76
C ALA A 105 -1.87 4.60 3.74
N ILE A 106 -3.01 4.58 4.42
CA ILE A 106 -3.38 5.46 5.52
C ILE A 106 -4.04 4.62 6.61
N ASP A 107 -3.90 5.05 7.86
CA ASP A 107 -4.67 4.53 8.97
C ASP A 107 -5.63 5.60 9.46
N PHE A 108 -6.84 5.20 9.86
CA PHE A 108 -7.82 6.12 10.42
C PHE A 108 -8.35 5.66 11.78
N ALA A 109 -8.93 6.61 12.49
CA ALA A 109 -9.69 6.38 13.72
C ALA A 109 -10.89 7.34 13.78
N ILE A 110 -11.86 7.03 14.62
CA ILE A 110 -12.99 7.93 14.87
C ILE A 110 -12.57 8.94 15.94
N LYS A 111 -12.87 10.21 15.71
CA LYS A 111 -12.63 11.30 16.65
C LYS A 111 -13.96 11.80 17.19
N LEU A 112 -14.11 11.73 18.50
CA LEU A 112 -15.31 12.18 19.21
C LEU A 112 -15.30 13.69 19.43
N ASP A 113 -16.48 14.27 19.68
CA ASP A 113 -16.67 15.71 19.94
C ASP A 113 -15.87 16.23 21.13
N ASN A 114 -15.65 15.38 22.13
CA ASN A 114 -14.81 15.70 23.30
C ASN A 114 -13.29 15.68 22.99
N GLY A 115 -12.91 15.43 21.74
CA GLY A 115 -11.54 15.35 21.25
C GLY A 115 -10.85 14.01 21.44
N SER A 116 -11.49 13.04 22.09
CA SER A 116 -10.94 11.68 22.22
C SER A 116 -10.98 10.92 20.90
N VAL A 117 -10.09 9.93 20.77
CA VAL A 117 -9.94 9.11 19.57
C VAL A 117 -10.19 7.66 19.94
N ILE A 118 -11.05 6.98 19.18
CA ILE A 118 -11.47 5.61 19.45
C ILE A 118 -11.28 4.72 18.21
N TRP A 119 -11.07 3.44 18.48
CA TRP A 119 -10.98 2.34 17.50
C TRP A 119 -12.08 1.32 17.79
N ASP A 120 -13.32 1.81 17.79
CA ASP A 120 -14.50 1.00 18.09
C ASP A 120 -15.28 0.75 16.80
N LEU A 121 -15.41 -0.53 16.45
CA LEU A 121 -16.10 -0.98 15.24
C LEU A 121 -17.62 -0.93 15.38
N GLU A 122 -18.16 -0.79 16.58
CA GLU A 122 -19.60 -0.81 16.85
C GLU A 122 -20.14 0.58 17.23
N TYR A 123 -19.27 1.59 17.28
CA TYR A 123 -19.67 2.95 17.62
C TYR A 123 -20.59 3.55 16.55
N ASP A 124 -21.72 4.10 16.99
CA ASP A 124 -22.74 4.79 16.19
C ASP A 124 -22.95 6.18 16.81
N GLY A 125 -22.06 7.11 16.48
CA GLY A 125 -22.06 8.48 17.01
C GLY A 125 -23.02 9.41 16.28
N ASN A 126 -23.38 9.08 15.04
CA ASN A 126 -24.39 9.82 14.28
C ASN A 126 -25.83 9.35 14.55
N GLU A 127 -26.01 8.33 15.40
CA GLU A 127 -27.27 7.75 15.87
C GLU A 127 -28.19 7.27 14.73
N ASN A 128 -27.62 6.83 13.61
CA ASN A 128 -28.39 6.38 12.45
C ASN A 128 -28.70 4.88 12.46
N GLY A 129 -28.22 4.14 13.45
CA GLY A 129 -28.40 2.69 13.61
C GLY A 129 -27.36 1.86 12.85
N GLN A 130 -26.28 2.47 12.34
CA GLN A 130 -25.16 1.81 11.69
C GLN A 130 -23.85 2.18 12.38
N SER A 131 -22.86 1.29 12.28
CA SER A 131 -21.51 1.60 12.76
C SER A 131 -20.87 2.69 11.91
N ASP A 132 -20.45 3.77 12.55
CA ASP A 132 -19.68 4.86 11.94
C ASP A 132 -18.40 4.32 11.29
N TRP A 133 -17.76 3.33 11.92
CA TRP A 133 -16.55 2.70 11.39
C TRP A 133 -16.82 2.02 10.05
N LEU A 134 -17.89 1.24 9.97
CA LEU A 134 -18.26 0.52 8.75
C LEU A 134 -18.78 1.47 7.66
N GLU A 135 -19.42 2.57 8.04
CA GLU A 135 -19.78 3.62 7.09
C GLU A 135 -18.54 4.28 6.45
N VAL A 136 -17.53 4.63 7.25
CA VAL A 136 -16.26 5.17 6.75
C VAL A 136 -15.55 4.15 5.85
N VAL A 137 -15.53 2.88 6.23
CA VAL A 137 -14.98 1.80 5.40
C VAL A 137 -15.73 1.68 4.07
N ALA A 138 -17.06 1.76 4.07
CA ALA A 138 -17.85 1.69 2.84
C ALA A 138 -17.48 2.84 1.88
N ILE A 139 -17.39 4.07 2.40
CA ILE A 139 -16.93 5.23 1.63
C ILE A 139 -15.51 5.01 1.09
N ALA A 140 -14.59 4.54 1.93
CA ALA A 140 -13.21 4.29 1.52
C ALA A 140 -13.14 3.26 0.38
N LYS A 141 -13.93 2.19 0.45
CA LYS A 141 -14.03 1.18 -0.63
C LYS A 141 -14.58 1.78 -1.92
N GLU A 142 -15.61 2.61 -1.85
CA GLU A 142 -16.14 3.34 -3.03
C GLU A 142 -15.10 4.29 -3.64
N LEU A 143 -14.23 4.87 -2.82
CA LEU A 143 -13.15 5.74 -3.26
C LEU A 143 -11.96 4.99 -3.90
N GLY A 144 -11.92 3.67 -3.73
CA GLY A 144 -10.91 2.77 -4.32
C GLY A 144 -9.90 2.21 -3.33
N PHE A 145 -10.09 2.40 -2.02
CA PHE A 145 -9.28 1.75 -1.00
C PHE A 145 -9.70 0.28 -0.80
N SER A 146 -8.73 -0.57 -0.53
CA SER A 146 -8.96 -1.85 0.15
C SER A 146 -8.80 -1.66 1.66
N TRP A 147 -9.49 -2.48 2.45
CA TRP A 147 -9.54 -2.36 3.90
C TRP A 147 -8.83 -3.53 4.58
N GLY A 148 -7.97 -3.24 5.55
CA GLY A 148 -7.25 -4.26 6.32
C GLY A 148 -8.15 -5.11 7.21
N GLY A 149 -9.36 -4.65 7.49
CA GLY A 149 -10.39 -5.46 8.16
C GLY A 149 -10.91 -6.64 7.33
N ASP A 150 -10.74 -6.62 6.01
CA ASP A 150 -11.13 -7.72 5.13
C ASP A 150 -10.05 -8.83 5.04
N TRP A 151 -8.89 -8.67 5.67
CA TRP A 151 -7.80 -9.64 5.56
C TRP A 151 -8.09 -10.92 6.37
N ASP A 152 -7.90 -12.08 5.73
CA ASP A 152 -8.09 -13.41 6.35
C ASP A 152 -7.16 -13.66 7.55
N HIS A 153 -6.01 -12.99 7.57
CA HIS A 153 -4.99 -13.11 8.60
C HIS A 153 -4.51 -11.72 9.01
N PHE A 154 -4.35 -11.51 10.32
CA PHE A 154 -3.87 -10.26 10.89
C PHE A 154 -4.74 -9.06 10.48
N THR A 155 -6.04 -9.16 10.78
CA THR A 155 -7.02 -8.10 10.60
C THR A 155 -6.51 -6.79 11.18
N ASP A 156 -6.39 -5.78 10.32
CA ASP A 156 -5.89 -4.45 10.66
C ASP A 156 -6.98 -3.41 10.36
N ASN A 157 -7.88 -3.21 11.32
CA ASN A 157 -9.08 -2.41 11.11
C ASN A 157 -8.78 -0.94 10.72
N PRO A 158 -7.81 -0.24 11.32
CA PRO A 158 -7.46 1.13 10.90
C PRO A 158 -7.01 1.25 9.44
N HIS A 159 -6.47 0.18 8.86
CA HIS A 159 -5.67 0.23 7.65
C HIS A 159 -6.51 0.33 6.38
N LEU A 160 -6.19 1.32 5.54
CA LEU A 160 -6.74 1.51 4.20
C LEU A 160 -5.59 1.66 3.20
N GLN A 161 -5.61 0.90 2.10
CA GLN A 161 -4.56 0.97 1.08
C GLN A 161 -5.08 0.99 -0.36
N MET A 162 -4.32 1.64 -1.24
CA MET A 162 -4.47 1.53 -2.69
C MET A 162 -3.18 0.93 -3.25
N ASP A 163 -3.20 -0.35 -3.62
CA ASP A 163 -1.99 -1.07 -4.07
C ASP A 163 -1.67 -0.88 -5.55
N PHE A 164 -2.61 -0.35 -6.34
CA PHE A 164 -2.49 -0.18 -7.79
C PHE A 164 -2.15 -1.49 -8.53
N GLY A 165 -2.54 -2.64 -7.96
CA GLY A 165 -2.19 -3.97 -8.46
C GLY A 165 -0.72 -4.36 -8.23
N LEU A 166 0.05 -3.59 -7.46
CA LEU A 166 1.44 -3.88 -7.13
C LEU A 166 1.53 -4.62 -5.79
N SER A 167 2.23 -5.75 -5.80
CA SER A 167 2.58 -6.42 -4.54
C SER A 167 3.72 -5.69 -3.83
N ILE A 168 3.88 -5.91 -2.52
CA ILE A 168 5.08 -5.48 -1.77
C ILE A 168 6.37 -5.92 -2.48
N ARG A 169 6.40 -7.11 -3.08
CA ARG A 169 7.57 -7.60 -3.81
C ARG A 169 7.87 -6.76 -5.06
N ASP A 170 6.85 -6.28 -5.75
CA ASP A 170 7.04 -5.42 -6.93
C ASP A 170 7.56 -4.05 -6.49
N LEU A 171 7.00 -3.51 -5.41
CA LEU A 171 7.46 -2.26 -4.79
C LEU A 171 8.92 -2.37 -4.32
N GLN A 172 9.32 -3.49 -3.70
CA GLN A 172 10.71 -3.75 -3.31
C GLN A 172 11.67 -3.83 -4.50
N LYS A 173 11.21 -4.28 -5.68
CA LYS A 173 12.01 -4.26 -6.92
C LYS A 173 12.08 -2.89 -7.56
N GLY A 174 11.30 -1.92 -7.09
CA GLY A 174 11.28 -0.56 -7.59
C GLY A 174 10.11 -0.25 -8.53
N HIS A 175 9.11 -1.14 -8.67
CA HIS A 175 7.87 -0.74 -9.33
C HIS A 175 7.17 0.34 -8.49
N ARG A 176 6.57 1.33 -9.14
CA ARG A 176 5.81 2.40 -8.50
C ARG A 176 4.54 2.64 -9.32
N PRO A 177 3.43 3.02 -8.68
CA PRO A 177 2.27 3.51 -9.41
C PRO A 177 2.59 4.85 -10.07
N ASP A 178 1.92 5.11 -11.19
CA ASP A 178 2.02 6.38 -11.90
C ASP A 178 1.38 7.50 -11.06
N THR A 179 2.01 8.67 -11.06
CA THR A 179 1.57 9.84 -10.28
C THR A 179 0.60 10.76 -11.05
N GLU A 180 0.22 10.39 -12.28
CA GLU A 180 -0.64 11.17 -13.18
C GLU A 180 -2.13 10.88 -13.01
#